data_AF-A0A973GT21-F1
#
_entry.id   AF-A0A973GT21-F1
#
_cell.length_a   1.000
_cell.length_b   1.000
_cell.length_c   1.000
_cell.angle_alpha   90.00
_cell.angle_beta   90.00
_cell.angle_gamma   90.00
#
_symmetry.space_group_name_H-M   'P 1'
#
loop_
_entity.id
_entity.type
_entity.pdbx_description
1 polymer ?
#
loop_
_entity_poly.entity_id
_entity_poly.type
_entity_poly.pdbx_seq_one_letter_code
_entity_poly.pdbx_strand_id
1 'polypeptide(L)'
;MVTRRKFLKYSLIGFAGMAVPAGLTVVHGGTPEEAKKKGLRWVFLVDTYKCVGCGLCVKACKNENEIPYDANVSRTWVERYVVTKDGKVHADSPKAARDGFITPDIDLGGHGHKEVIKPEDIS
;
A
#
# COMPACT_ATOMS: atom_id res chain seq x y z
N MET A 1 64.47 -30.34 3.39
CA MET A 1 63.52 -31.48 3.55
C MET A 1 62.38 -31.06 4.45
N VAL A 2 61.15 -31.00 3.93
CA VAL A 2 59.95 -30.74 4.74
C VAL A 2 59.53 -32.06 5.40
N THR A 3 59.53 -32.11 6.72
CA THR A 3 59.08 -33.28 7.48
C THR A 3 57.56 -33.43 7.36
N ARG A 4 57.02 -34.66 7.40
CA ARG A 4 55.56 -34.95 7.32
C ARG A 4 54.72 -34.09 8.28
N ARG A 5 55.24 -33.86 9.50
CA ARG A 5 54.61 -33.01 10.52
C ARG A 5 54.60 -31.52 10.14
N LYS A 6 55.65 -31.02 9.48
CA LYS A 6 55.72 -29.62 9.02
C LYS A 6 54.81 -29.38 7.82
N PHE A 7 54.73 -30.35 6.90
CA PHE A 7 53.80 -30.30 5.77
C PHE A 7 52.34 -30.18 6.23
N LEU A 8 51.90 -31.05 7.16
CA LEU A 8 50.54 -30.99 7.71
C LEU A 8 50.22 -29.66 8.41
N LYS A 9 51.17 -29.11 9.18
CA LYS A 9 50.99 -27.80 9.84
C LYS A 9 50.84 -26.67 8.82
N TYR A 10 51.67 -26.64 7.79
CA TYR A 10 51.60 -25.58 6.77
C TYR A 10 50.35 -25.71 5.90
N SER A 11 49.90 -26.92 5.58
CA SER A 11 48.64 -27.13 4.85
C SER A 11 47.43 -26.67 5.66
N LEU A 12 47.38 -26.96 6.98
CA LEU A 12 46.28 -26.50 7.85
C LEU A 12 46.26 -24.97 7.98
N ILE A 13 47.42 -24.33 8.14
CA ILE A 13 47.53 -22.87 8.22
C ILE A 13 47.13 -22.21 6.88
N GLY A 14 47.55 -22.80 5.75
CA GLY A 14 47.19 -22.33 4.42
C GLY A 14 45.68 -22.40 4.17
N PHE A 15 45.03 -23.51 4.53
CA PHE A 15 43.58 -23.67 4.42
C PHE A 15 42.80 -22.69 5.30
N ALA A 16 43.23 -22.52 6.57
CA ALA A 16 42.59 -21.58 7.48
C ALA A 16 42.70 -20.13 7.00
N GLY A 17 43.86 -19.73 6.47
CA GLY A 17 44.08 -18.38 5.91
C GLY A 17 43.25 -18.09 4.66
N MET A 18 42.94 -19.11 3.85
CA MET A 18 42.16 -18.96 2.61
C MET A 18 40.64 -18.89 2.84
N ALA A 19 40.14 -19.34 4.00
CA ALA A 19 38.72 -19.28 4.36
C ALA A 19 38.27 -17.89 4.87
N VAL A 20 39.21 -17.04 5.31
CA VAL A 20 38.91 -15.72 5.89
C VAL A 20 38.27 -14.74 4.90
N PRO A 21 38.75 -14.60 3.64
CA PRO A 21 38.17 -13.63 2.70
C PRO A 21 36.71 -13.95 2.32
N ALA A 22 36.37 -15.24 2.22
CA ALA A 22 35.02 -15.69 1.89
C ALA A 22 34.03 -15.54 3.07
N GLY A 23 34.51 -15.69 4.30
CA GLY A 23 33.68 -15.45 5.49
C GLY A 23 33.39 -13.97 5.74
N LEU A 24 34.32 -13.07 5.39
CA LEU A 24 34.19 -11.64 5.65
C LEU A 24 33.02 -11.00 4.87
N THR A 25 32.78 -11.44 3.63
CA THR A 25 31.66 -10.98 2.79
C THR A 25 30.30 -11.45 3.31
N VAL A 26 30.26 -12.61 4.00
CA VAL A 26 29.03 -13.16 4.60
C VAL A 26 28.68 -12.46 5.91
N VAL A 27 29.68 -12.05 6.71
CA VAL A 27 29.46 -11.44 8.04
C VAL A 27 29.10 -9.95 7.98
N HIS A 28 29.57 -9.21 6.96
CA HIS A 28 29.35 -7.75 6.86
C HIS A 28 28.21 -7.30 5.95
N GLY A 29 27.36 -8.22 5.49
CA GLY A 29 26.07 -7.88 4.88
C GLY A 29 26.18 -7.27 3.48
N GLY A 30 26.10 -8.17 2.48
CA GLY A 30 25.68 -7.83 1.12
C GLY A 30 26.81 -7.64 0.13
N THR A 31 26.66 -8.26 -1.05
CA THR A 31 27.49 -7.92 -2.20
C THR A 31 27.13 -6.49 -2.67
N PRO A 32 28.06 -5.73 -3.26
CA PRO A 32 27.76 -4.43 -3.88
C PRO A 32 26.62 -4.48 -4.93
N GLU A 33 26.29 -5.67 -5.42
CA GLU A 33 25.16 -5.92 -6.31
C GLU A 33 23.78 -5.71 -5.65
N GLU A 34 23.62 -6.02 -4.36
CA GLU A 34 22.34 -5.85 -3.66
C GLU A 34 21.97 -4.38 -3.48
N ALA A 35 22.97 -3.50 -3.40
CA ALA A 35 22.76 -2.05 -3.32
C ALA A 35 22.19 -1.46 -4.64
N LYS A 36 22.36 -2.15 -5.78
CA LYS A 36 21.98 -1.65 -7.11
C LYS A 36 20.52 -1.95 -7.50
N LYS A 37 19.77 -2.66 -6.65
CA LYS A 37 18.37 -3.06 -6.93
C LYS A 37 17.33 -2.35 -6.06
N LYS A 38 17.57 -1.10 -5.66
CA LYS A 38 16.47 -0.25 -5.17
C LYS A 38 15.66 0.23 -6.38
N GLY A 39 14.70 -0.58 -6.82
CA GLY A 39 13.74 -0.21 -7.85
C GLY A 39 13.01 1.10 -7.50
N LEU A 40 12.50 1.78 -8.52
CA LEU A 40 11.69 3.00 -8.36
C LEU A 40 10.52 2.73 -7.41
N ARG A 41 10.30 3.62 -6.44
CA ARG A 41 9.16 3.57 -5.50
C ARG A 41 8.17 4.67 -5.88
N TRP A 42 7.01 4.27 -6.38
CA TRP A 42 5.93 5.19 -6.73
C TRP A 42 5.10 5.53 -5.50
N VAL A 43 4.72 6.82 -5.38
CA VAL A 43 3.85 7.33 -4.32
C VAL A 43 2.80 8.22 -4.97
N PHE A 44 1.57 8.15 -4.45
CA PHE A 44 0.46 9.01 -4.82
C PHE A 44 -0.03 9.74 -3.58
N LEU A 45 -0.05 11.08 -3.62
CA LEU A 45 -0.46 11.93 -2.50
C LEU A 45 -1.74 12.67 -2.88
N VAL A 46 -2.71 12.68 -1.96
CA VAL A 46 -4.00 13.34 -2.14
C VAL A 46 -4.19 14.36 -1.01
N ASP A 47 -4.46 15.61 -1.38
CA ASP A 47 -4.88 16.66 -0.44
C ASP A 47 -6.40 16.55 -0.23
N THR A 48 -6.80 15.99 0.90
CA THR A 48 -8.22 15.75 1.22
C THR A 48 -8.97 17.03 1.57
N TYR A 49 -8.29 18.11 1.96
CA TYR A 49 -8.92 19.39 2.26
C TYR A 49 -9.45 20.10 1.01
N LYS A 50 -8.91 19.76 -0.17
CA LYS A 50 -9.42 20.24 -1.48
C LYS A 50 -10.44 19.31 -2.11
N CYS A 51 -10.71 18.16 -1.49
CA CYS A 51 -11.69 17.21 -2.02
C CYS A 51 -13.10 17.74 -1.76
N VAL A 52 -13.84 18.01 -2.84
CA VAL A 52 -15.25 18.44 -2.77
C VAL A 52 -16.23 17.27 -2.98
N GLY A 53 -15.74 16.02 -3.03
CA GLY A 53 -16.59 14.85 -3.21
C GLY A 53 -17.24 14.72 -4.59
N CYS A 54 -16.61 15.22 -5.67
CA CYS A 54 -17.20 15.24 -7.01
C CYS A 54 -17.21 13.88 -7.76
N GLY A 55 -16.47 12.87 -7.27
CA GLY A 55 -16.41 11.53 -7.88
C GLY A 55 -15.58 11.41 -9.16
N LEU A 56 -14.96 12.48 -9.65
CA LEU A 56 -14.17 12.46 -10.89
C LEU A 56 -12.96 11.52 -10.83
N CYS A 57 -12.33 11.37 -9.66
CA CYS A 57 -11.23 10.42 -9.45
C CYS A 57 -11.68 8.96 -9.69
N VAL A 58 -12.90 8.61 -9.28
CA VAL A 58 -13.47 7.27 -9.43
C VAL A 58 -13.89 7.02 -10.88
N LYS A 59 -14.49 8.01 -11.53
CA LYS A 59 -14.82 7.95 -12.97
C LYS A 59 -13.56 7.77 -13.82
N ALA A 60 -12.53 8.58 -13.56
CA ALA A 60 -11.23 8.46 -14.24
C ALA A 60 -10.62 7.07 -14.03
N CYS A 61 -10.64 6.56 -12.81
CA CYS A 61 -10.14 5.21 -12.53
C CYS A 61 -10.87 4.13 -13.33
N LYS A 62 -12.21 4.17 -13.39
CA LYS A 62 -13.01 3.22 -14.18
C LYS A 62 -12.67 3.30 -15.67
N ASN A 63 -12.63 4.52 -16.22
CA ASN A 63 -12.33 4.76 -17.62
C ASN A 63 -10.93 4.26 -18.00
N GLU A 64 -9.92 4.62 -17.20
CA GLU A 64 -8.51 4.34 -17.50
C GLU A 64 -8.17 2.85 -17.51
N ASN A 65 -8.97 2.01 -16.83
CA ASN A 65 -8.71 0.57 -16.86
C ASN A 65 -9.97 -0.22 -17.19
N GLU A 66 -10.81 0.36 -18.04
CA GLU A 66 -11.83 -0.38 -18.79
C GLU A 66 -12.79 -1.15 -17.87
N ILE A 67 -13.01 -0.64 -16.67
CA ILE A 67 -13.95 -1.25 -15.72
C ILE A 67 -15.36 -0.91 -16.21
N PRO A 68 -16.26 -1.89 -16.39
CA PRO A 68 -17.63 -1.62 -16.79
C PRO A 68 -18.25 -0.52 -15.92
N TYR A 69 -18.81 0.49 -16.57
CA TYR A 69 -19.16 1.73 -15.90
C TYR A 69 -20.30 1.54 -14.89
N ASP A 70 -21.25 0.68 -15.23
CA ASP A 70 -22.44 0.29 -14.47
C ASP A 70 -22.16 -0.75 -13.38
N ALA A 71 -21.08 -1.53 -13.50
CA ALA A 71 -20.70 -2.50 -12.48
C ALA A 71 -20.36 -1.80 -11.16
N ASN A 72 -20.83 -2.37 -10.05
CA ASN A 72 -20.56 -1.88 -8.70
C ASN A 72 -19.19 -2.33 -8.18
N VAL A 73 -18.16 -2.16 -9.01
CA VAL A 73 -16.76 -2.47 -8.71
C VAL A 73 -15.87 -1.33 -9.21
N SER A 74 -14.89 -0.94 -8.40
CA SER A 74 -13.92 0.11 -8.72
C SER A 74 -12.57 -0.24 -8.09
N ARG A 75 -11.47 0.23 -8.69
CA ARG A 75 -10.13 0.10 -8.10
C ARG A 75 -9.76 1.25 -7.16
N THR A 76 -10.61 2.26 -7.06
CA THR A 76 -10.51 3.37 -6.10
C THR A 76 -11.91 3.73 -5.61
N TRP A 77 -12.01 4.28 -4.39
CA TRP A 77 -13.25 4.76 -3.80
C TRP A 77 -12.99 5.95 -2.90
N VAL A 78 -14.03 6.73 -2.62
CA VAL A 78 -14.00 7.80 -1.61
C VAL A 78 -15.12 7.51 -0.61
N GLU A 79 -14.79 7.58 0.67
CA GLU A 79 -15.74 7.40 1.77
C GLU A 79 -16.14 8.76 2.33
N ARG A 80 -17.43 8.93 2.56
CA ARG A 80 -17.96 10.06 3.32
C ARG A 80 -18.26 9.57 4.73
N TYR A 81 -17.85 10.37 5.70
CA TYR A 81 -18.16 10.19 7.11
C TYR A 81 -19.13 11.29 7.54
N VAL A 82 -20.27 10.91 8.07
CA VAL A 82 -21.24 11.81 8.68
C VAL A 82 -21.27 11.52 10.18
N VAL A 83 -20.84 12.51 10.96
CA VAL A 83 -20.85 12.44 12.42
C VAL A 83 -22.11 13.13 12.91
N THR A 84 -22.86 12.46 13.78
CA THR A 84 -24.08 13.00 14.37
C THR A 84 -23.80 13.57 15.77
N LYS A 85 -24.69 14.43 16.25
CA LYS A 85 -24.58 15.09 17.57
C LYS A 85 -24.60 14.12 18.75
N ASP A 86 -25.24 12.96 18.58
CA ASP A 86 -25.21 11.87 19.57
C ASP A 86 -23.91 11.04 19.51
N GLY A 87 -22.95 11.44 18.67
CA GLY A 87 -21.62 10.84 18.57
C GLY A 87 -21.56 9.60 17.68
N LYS A 88 -22.63 9.27 16.94
CA LYS A 88 -22.58 8.18 15.97
C LYS A 88 -21.84 8.62 14.71
N VAL A 89 -21.17 7.67 14.08
CA VAL A 89 -20.45 7.88 12.83
C VAL A 89 -21.06 6.97 11.78
N HIS A 90 -21.61 7.57 10.73
CA HIS A 90 -22.14 6.88 9.57
C HIS A 90 -21.14 7.03 8.43
N ALA A 91 -20.83 5.94 7.74
CA ALA A 91 -19.90 5.94 6.63
C ALA A 91 -20.55 5.35 5.39
N ASP A 92 -20.39 6.01 4.24
CA ASP A 92 -20.88 5.50 2.97
C ASP A 92 -19.96 5.79 1.77
N SER A 93 -20.13 4.98 0.73
CA SER A 93 -19.44 5.12 -0.55
C SER A 93 -20.33 4.60 -1.69
N PRO A 94 -21.46 5.29 -1.99
CA PRO A 94 -22.41 4.84 -3.01
C PRO A 94 -21.72 4.70 -4.36
N LYS A 95 -21.70 3.47 -4.91
CA LYS A 95 -20.94 3.12 -6.13
C LYS A 95 -19.48 3.62 -6.08
N ALA A 96 -18.80 3.43 -4.95
CA ALA A 96 -17.45 3.93 -4.70
C ALA A 96 -17.32 5.47 -4.75
N ALA A 97 -18.43 6.20 -4.55
CA ALA A 97 -18.58 7.64 -4.76
C ALA A 97 -18.41 8.12 -6.22
N ARG A 98 -18.65 7.24 -7.21
CA ARG A 98 -18.55 7.57 -8.64
C ARG A 98 -19.34 8.82 -9.01
N ASP A 99 -20.54 8.96 -8.47
CA ASP A 99 -21.46 10.06 -8.79
C ASP A 99 -21.41 11.20 -7.75
N GLY A 100 -20.46 11.13 -6.81
CA GLY A 100 -20.35 12.06 -5.68
C GLY A 100 -21.42 11.85 -4.62
N PHE A 101 -21.49 12.80 -3.67
CA PHE A 101 -22.40 12.77 -2.52
C PHE A 101 -23.54 13.79 -2.69
N ILE A 102 -24.39 13.56 -3.70
CA ILE A 102 -25.45 14.51 -4.10
C ILE A 102 -26.68 14.51 -3.20
N THR A 103 -26.82 13.53 -2.30
CA THR A 103 -27.92 13.43 -1.32
C THR A 103 -27.37 13.34 0.10
N PRO A 104 -28.12 13.84 1.11
CA PRO A 104 -27.77 13.66 2.51
C PRO A 104 -27.92 12.20 2.97
N ASP A 105 -28.72 11.40 2.24
CA ASP A 105 -28.90 9.98 2.52
C ASP A 105 -27.57 9.23 2.55
N ILE A 106 -27.41 8.35 3.56
CA ILE A 106 -26.29 7.44 3.73
C ILE A 106 -26.62 6.13 3.02
N ASP A 107 -25.77 5.72 2.08
CA ASP A 107 -25.86 4.39 1.47
C ASP A 107 -25.28 3.33 2.42
N LEU A 108 -26.13 2.43 2.93
CA LEU A 108 -25.73 1.38 3.87
C LEU A 108 -25.21 0.10 3.17
N GLY A 109 -25.08 0.14 1.85
CA GLY A 109 -24.75 -1.03 1.04
C GLY A 109 -25.98 -1.92 0.79
N GLY A 110 -26.04 -2.50 -0.41
CA GLY A 110 -27.12 -3.37 -0.86
C GLY A 110 -28.30 -2.60 -1.48
N HIS A 111 -28.72 -3.04 -2.67
CA HIS A 111 -29.93 -2.71 -3.44
C HIS A 111 -30.91 -1.61 -2.94
N GLY A 112 -30.41 -0.40 -2.62
CA GLY A 112 -31.24 0.75 -2.25
C GLY A 112 -31.52 0.93 -0.75
N HIS A 113 -30.81 0.24 0.14
CA HIS A 113 -30.87 0.52 1.57
C HIS A 113 -30.19 1.85 1.88
N LYS A 114 -30.99 2.83 2.27
CA LYS A 114 -30.53 4.16 2.64
C LYS A 114 -31.00 4.52 4.03
N GLU A 115 -30.13 5.17 4.78
CA GLU A 115 -30.47 5.83 6.04
C GLU A 115 -30.52 7.33 5.81
N VAL A 116 -31.64 7.96 6.21
CA VAL A 116 -31.79 9.41 6.11
C VAL A 116 -31.39 10.00 7.45
N ILE A 117 -30.26 10.72 7.46
CA ILE A 117 -29.85 11.53 8.61
C ILE A 117 -30.38 12.93 8.39
N LYS A 118 -31.13 13.46 9.37
CA LYS A 118 -31.62 14.83 9.29
C LYS A 118 -30.45 15.80 9.41
N PRO A 119 -30.41 16.89 8.62
CA PRO A 119 -29.34 17.89 8.73
C PRO A 119 -29.18 18.46 10.14
N GLU A 120 -30.27 18.52 10.90
CA GLU A 120 -30.27 19.00 12.30
C GLU A 120 -29.46 18.11 13.24
N ASP A 121 -29.33 16.82 12.90
CA ASP A 121 -28.68 15.82 13.75
C ASP A 121 -27.18 15.69 13.43
N ILE A 122 -26.69 16.33 12.36
CA ILE A 122 -25.27 16.34 11.97
C ILE A 122 -24.50 17.30 12.89
N SER A 123 -23.31 16.86 13.35
CA SER A 123 -22.42 17.62 14.23
C SER A 123 -21.78 18.83 13.55
#